data_AF-A0A532C7H3-F1
#
_entry.id   AF-A0A532C7H3-F1
#
_cell.length_a   1.000
_cell.length_b   1.000
_cell.length_c   1.000
_cell.angle_alpha   90.00
_cell.angle_beta   90.00
_cell.angle_gamma   90.00
#
_symmetry.space_group_name_H-M   'P 1'
#
loop_
_entity.id
_entity.type
_entity.pdbx_description
1 polymer ?
#
loop_
_entity_poly.entity_id
_entity_poly.type
_entity_poly.pdbx_seq_one_letter_code
_entity_poly.pdbx_strand_id
1 'polypeptide(L)'
;MRPWLVIILVSGCFGLTGCFERIVEPVDVFGNVKQGELYSSASKMIDDWYAIEAIDTQTFAINEPKSSQYNTSYLIVGDARAIVFDAGSGERLPGSRSMREVAEQYTDKPITLILSHFHYDHIYDAATFDGITLIDRPEIRTSIKSGVFTIGPWESLDTERRSLKVASIIADGDVIDLGGRKLDVLNLPGHATESTVLFDRVRNQVFAGDFIYRHLGGIIAFAPGSDLVAYKANSTRLLQLTNPDTLFFGAHGIPRFGRDWLTLLDSELEKIVRGEAEYRYVAHYLAPGIPWRVYQNNEMSIYTTPLIDPQLFWSKWMLLMLATVFILSLYVLHRIARLPFAPVQRDE
;
A
#
# COMPACT_ATOMS: atom_id res chain seq x y z
N MET A 1 9.95 30.45 -37.56
CA MET A 1 9.77 29.01 -37.25
C MET A 1 8.38 28.82 -36.69
N ARG A 2 7.57 27.91 -37.24
CA ARG A 2 6.12 27.82 -36.95
C ARG A 2 5.89 27.21 -35.54
N PRO A 3 5.07 27.84 -34.67
CA PRO A 3 4.82 27.38 -33.29
C PRO A 3 4.14 26.00 -33.18
N TRP A 4 3.57 25.50 -34.28
CA TRP A 4 2.96 24.18 -34.38
C TRP A 4 3.96 23.01 -34.34
N LEU A 5 5.23 23.24 -34.70
CA LEU A 5 6.27 22.20 -34.64
C LEU A 5 6.70 21.86 -33.21
N VAL A 6 6.56 22.80 -32.26
CA VAL A 6 6.87 22.57 -30.84
C VAL A 6 5.72 21.81 -30.16
N ILE A 7 4.47 22.02 -30.59
CA ILE A 7 3.28 21.39 -30.01
C ILE A 7 3.17 19.91 -30.42
N ILE A 8 3.57 19.55 -31.64
CA ILE A 8 3.60 18.14 -32.07
C ILE A 8 4.70 17.35 -31.33
N LEU A 9 5.81 18.00 -30.95
CA LEU A 9 6.86 17.39 -30.12
C LEU A 9 6.43 17.18 -28.66
N VAL A 10 5.60 18.06 -28.10
CA VAL A 10 5.11 17.92 -26.72
C VAL A 10 3.92 16.97 -26.63
N SER A 11 2.97 17.02 -27.58
CA SER A 11 1.81 16.12 -27.60
C SER A 11 2.13 14.72 -28.14
N GLY A 12 3.15 14.56 -28.98
CA GLY A 12 3.68 13.26 -29.37
C GLY A 12 4.40 12.53 -28.22
N CYS A 13 4.96 13.27 -27.26
CA CYS A 13 5.60 12.70 -26.07
C CYS A 13 4.59 12.20 -25.01
N PHE A 14 3.37 12.73 -24.95
CA PHE A 14 2.31 12.19 -24.08
C PHE A 14 1.58 10.98 -24.69
N GLY A 15 1.85 10.65 -25.96
CA GLY A 15 1.42 9.42 -26.63
C GLY A 15 2.44 8.28 -26.55
N LEU A 16 3.49 8.40 -25.71
CA LEU A 16 4.56 7.42 -25.57
C LEU A 16 4.13 6.24 -24.68
N THR A 17 3.17 5.45 -25.13
CA THR A 17 2.97 4.09 -24.61
C THR A 17 4.16 3.16 -24.90
N GLY A 18 5.18 3.64 -25.63
CA GLY A 18 6.36 2.86 -26.04
C GLY A 18 7.73 3.34 -25.54
N CYS A 19 7.84 4.35 -24.67
CA CYS A 19 9.17 4.80 -24.17
C CYS A 19 9.59 4.20 -22.84
N PHE A 20 8.65 3.67 -22.05
CA PHE A 20 8.94 3.05 -20.76
C PHE A 20 8.62 1.57 -20.81
N GLU A 21 9.47 0.78 -20.19
CA GLU A 21 9.17 -0.63 -19.98
C GLU A 21 7.90 -0.74 -19.14
N ARG A 22 6.93 -1.53 -19.63
CA ARG A 22 5.67 -1.75 -18.92
C ARG A 22 5.81 -2.93 -17.99
N ILE A 23 5.69 -2.69 -16.69
CA ILE A 23 5.51 -3.75 -15.71
C ILE A 23 4.03 -4.16 -15.79
N VAL A 24 3.81 -5.37 -16.27
CA VAL A 24 2.49 -6.02 -16.22
C VAL A 24 2.34 -6.62 -14.83
N GLU A 25 1.11 -6.66 -14.32
CA GLU A 25 0.79 -7.45 -13.13
C GLU A 25 1.38 -8.86 -13.31
N PRO A 26 2.26 -9.29 -12.40
CA PRO A 26 3.00 -10.52 -12.62
C PRO A 26 2.05 -11.72 -12.45
N VAL A 27 2.09 -12.64 -13.41
CA VAL A 27 1.30 -13.90 -13.34
C VAL A 27 1.75 -14.73 -12.13
N ASP A 28 3.05 -14.66 -11.83
CA ASP A 28 3.65 -15.20 -10.62
C ASP A 28 3.61 -14.13 -9.53
N VAL A 29 3.14 -14.51 -8.35
CA VAL A 29 3.08 -13.64 -7.19
C VAL A 29 4.46 -13.52 -6.57
N PHE A 30 5.07 -14.69 -6.33
CA PHE A 30 6.45 -14.85 -5.90
C PHE A 30 6.91 -16.31 -6.06
N GLY A 31 8.14 -16.51 -6.54
CA GLY A 31 8.69 -17.85 -6.76
C GLY A 31 7.80 -18.69 -7.68
N ASN A 32 7.29 -19.81 -7.18
CA ASN A 32 6.40 -20.71 -7.94
C ASN A 32 4.90 -20.47 -7.68
N VAL A 33 4.54 -19.49 -6.84
CA VAL A 33 3.14 -19.20 -6.50
C VAL A 33 2.54 -18.33 -7.60
N LYS A 34 1.39 -18.73 -8.14
CA LYS A 34 0.68 -18.02 -9.19
C LYS A 34 -0.64 -17.46 -8.71
N GLN A 35 -1.12 -16.42 -9.39
CA GLN A 35 -2.41 -15.81 -9.06
C GLN A 35 -3.58 -16.80 -9.11
N GLY A 36 -4.47 -16.78 -8.12
CA GLY A 36 -5.55 -17.75 -7.91
C GLY A 36 -5.16 -19.00 -7.12
N GLU A 37 -3.87 -19.31 -6.96
CA GLU A 37 -3.38 -20.47 -6.21
C GLU A 37 -3.20 -20.19 -4.72
N LEU A 38 -3.27 -21.26 -3.92
CA LEU A 38 -2.96 -21.22 -2.50
C LEU A 38 -1.50 -20.84 -2.26
N TYR A 39 -1.26 -20.12 -1.15
CA TYR A 39 0.04 -19.61 -0.76
C TYR A 39 1.02 -20.73 -0.39
N SER A 40 0.49 -21.83 0.14
CA SER A 40 1.23 -23.05 0.42
C SER A 40 0.29 -24.25 0.49
N SER A 41 0.85 -25.45 0.56
CA SER A 41 0.08 -26.69 0.83
C SER A 41 -0.55 -26.72 2.24
N ALA A 42 -0.15 -25.84 3.15
CA ALA A 42 -0.74 -25.72 4.48
C ALA A 42 -1.98 -24.81 4.49
N SER A 43 -2.14 -23.96 3.48
CA SER A 43 -3.32 -23.12 3.31
C SER A 43 -4.57 -23.97 2.97
N LYS A 44 -5.74 -23.55 3.45
CA LYS A 44 -7.04 -24.19 3.16
C LYS A 44 -8.09 -23.14 2.83
N MET A 45 -8.80 -23.33 1.71
CA MET A 45 -9.94 -22.47 1.36
C MET A 45 -11.06 -22.59 2.40
N ILE A 46 -11.63 -21.44 2.80
CA ILE A 46 -12.82 -21.31 3.67
C ILE A 46 -14.08 -21.13 2.83
N ASP A 47 -13.96 -20.39 1.74
CA ASP A 47 -14.93 -20.24 0.68
C ASP A 47 -14.21 -20.01 -0.65
N ASP A 48 -14.86 -19.40 -1.64
CA ASP A 48 -14.28 -19.13 -2.95
C ASP A 48 -13.30 -17.93 -2.95
N TRP A 49 -13.16 -17.24 -1.82
CA TRP A 49 -12.32 -16.06 -1.67
C TRP A 49 -11.20 -16.24 -0.65
N TYR A 50 -11.54 -16.58 0.60
CA TYR A 50 -10.58 -16.62 1.68
C TYR A 50 -9.94 -17.99 1.84
N ALA A 51 -8.63 -18.01 2.03
CA ALA A 51 -7.88 -19.17 2.50
C ALA A 51 -7.24 -18.88 3.87
N ILE A 52 -7.15 -19.89 4.72
CA ILE A 52 -6.47 -19.79 6.02
C ILE A 52 -5.23 -20.65 6.03
N GLU A 53 -4.15 -20.10 6.56
CA GLU A 53 -2.97 -20.85 6.96
C GLU A 53 -2.69 -20.62 8.45
N ALA A 54 -2.59 -21.70 9.23
CA ALA A 54 -2.13 -21.61 10.60
C ALA A 54 -0.61 -21.42 10.62
N ILE A 55 -0.14 -20.27 11.13
CA ILE A 55 1.28 -19.98 11.34
C ILE A 55 1.75 -20.70 12.61
N ASP A 56 0.93 -20.65 13.66
CA ASP A 56 1.04 -21.44 14.88
C ASP A 56 -0.34 -21.69 15.48
N THR A 57 -0.41 -22.21 16.72
CA THR A 57 -1.68 -22.57 17.37
C THR A 57 -2.58 -21.38 17.70
N GLN A 58 -2.05 -20.15 17.70
CA GLN A 58 -2.77 -18.92 18.05
C GLN A 58 -2.58 -17.81 17.01
N THR A 59 -2.00 -18.10 15.84
CA THR A 59 -1.79 -17.12 14.77
C THR A 59 -2.17 -17.72 13.43
N PHE A 60 -2.98 -16.98 12.68
CA PHE A 60 -3.50 -17.40 11.39
C PHE A 60 -3.30 -16.29 10.36
N ALA A 61 -2.80 -16.66 9.18
CA ALA A 61 -2.85 -15.82 7.99
C ALA A 61 -4.21 -16.01 7.32
N ILE A 62 -4.90 -14.90 7.05
CA ILE A 62 -6.13 -14.83 6.29
C ILE A 62 -5.80 -14.29 4.92
N ASN A 63 -5.67 -15.22 3.98
CA ASN A 63 -5.16 -15.01 2.65
C ASN A 63 -6.31 -14.79 1.66
N GLU A 64 -6.05 -13.97 0.64
CA GLU A 64 -6.96 -13.73 -0.49
C GLU A 64 -6.29 -14.20 -1.80
N PRO A 65 -6.32 -15.51 -2.13
CA PRO A 65 -5.64 -16.04 -3.32
C PRO A 65 -6.09 -15.45 -4.66
N LYS A 66 -7.26 -14.82 -4.69
CA LYS A 66 -7.83 -14.24 -5.92
C LYS A 66 -7.78 -12.72 -5.94
N SER A 67 -7.18 -12.06 -4.95
CA SER A 67 -6.98 -10.62 -5.01
C SER A 67 -5.91 -10.25 -6.04
N SER A 68 -6.03 -9.06 -6.63
CA SER A 68 -5.06 -8.53 -7.62
C SER A 68 -3.66 -8.30 -7.05
N GLN A 69 -3.52 -8.25 -5.71
CA GLN A 69 -2.25 -7.97 -5.04
C GLN A 69 -1.83 -9.06 -4.06
N TYR A 70 -2.52 -10.20 -4.05
CA TYR A 70 -2.24 -11.32 -3.13
C TYR A 70 -2.21 -10.87 -1.66
N ASN A 71 -3.35 -10.38 -1.19
CA ASN A 71 -3.51 -9.76 0.11
C ASN A 71 -3.53 -10.81 1.22
N THR A 72 -2.90 -10.49 2.34
CA THR A 72 -2.91 -11.27 3.57
C THR A 72 -3.18 -10.38 4.77
N SER A 73 -4.24 -10.70 5.50
CA SER A 73 -4.54 -10.20 6.84
C SER A 73 -4.13 -11.22 7.90
N TYR A 74 -4.10 -10.83 9.17
CA TYR A 74 -3.68 -11.73 10.26
C TYR A 74 -4.65 -11.76 11.43
N LEU A 75 -5.01 -12.96 11.88
CA LEU A 75 -5.67 -13.17 13.16
C LEU A 75 -4.64 -13.58 14.21
N ILE A 76 -4.56 -12.81 15.29
CA ILE A 76 -3.62 -12.99 16.39
C ILE A 76 -4.41 -13.18 17.69
N VAL A 77 -4.40 -14.40 18.22
CA VAL A 77 -5.24 -14.80 19.35
C VAL A 77 -4.41 -14.83 20.64
N GLY A 78 -4.97 -14.27 21.72
CA GLY A 78 -4.53 -14.51 23.10
C GLY A 78 -5.63 -15.18 23.92
N ASP A 79 -5.41 -15.31 25.22
CA ASP A 79 -6.31 -16.06 26.11
C ASP A 79 -7.60 -15.29 26.43
N ALA A 80 -7.57 -13.96 26.34
CA ALA A 80 -8.68 -13.08 26.70
C ALA A 80 -9.31 -12.36 25.50
N ARG A 81 -8.53 -12.02 24.47
CA ARG A 81 -8.99 -11.29 23.27
C ARG A 81 -8.12 -11.63 22.06
N ALA A 82 -8.58 -11.25 20.88
CA ALA A 82 -7.87 -11.43 19.62
C ALA A 82 -7.81 -10.11 18.83
N ILE A 83 -6.87 -10.06 17.91
CA ILE A 83 -6.72 -8.98 16.93
C ILE A 83 -6.88 -9.54 15.54
N VAL A 84 -7.63 -8.84 14.69
CA VAL A 84 -7.46 -8.91 13.24
C VAL A 84 -6.61 -7.71 12.82
N PHE A 85 -5.54 -7.97 12.09
CA PHE A 85 -4.64 -6.97 11.53
C PHE A 85 -4.89 -6.90 10.02
N ASP A 86 -5.38 -5.74 9.57
CA ASP A 86 -5.94 -5.45 8.25
C ASP A 86 -7.28 -6.16 7.93
N ALA A 87 -8.09 -5.50 7.11
CA ALA A 87 -9.46 -5.88 6.76
C ALA A 87 -9.64 -6.22 5.27
N GLY A 88 -8.57 -6.62 4.60
CA GLY A 88 -8.62 -7.23 3.27
C GLY A 88 -8.93 -6.30 2.10
N SER A 89 -8.88 -6.86 0.89
CA SER A 89 -8.82 -6.08 -0.35
C SER A 89 -10.18 -5.54 -0.82
N GLY A 90 -11.24 -6.27 -0.48
CA GLY A 90 -12.58 -5.97 -0.93
C GLY A 90 -12.95 -6.47 -2.31
N GLU A 91 -12.02 -7.11 -3.02
CA GLU A 91 -12.27 -7.68 -4.35
C GLU A 91 -13.14 -8.96 -4.30
N ARG A 92 -13.54 -9.37 -3.09
CA ARG A 92 -14.34 -10.58 -2.85
C ARG A 92 -15.69 -10.55 -3.55
N LEU A 93 -16.08 -11.71 -4.07
CA LEU A 93 -17.36 -11.87 -4.75
C LEU A 93 -18.54 -11.74 -3.77
N PRO A 94 -19.68 -11.19 -4.20
CA PRO A 94 -20.92 -11.21 -3.42
C PRO A 94 -21.25 -12.64 -2.93
N GLY A 95 -21.57 -12.77 -1.65
CA GLY A 95 -21.86 -14.06 -1.02
C GLY A 95 -20.65 -14.76 -0.37
N SER A 96 -19.43 -14.26 -0.59
CA SER A 96 -18.28 -14.65 0.24
C SER A 96 -18.46 -14.13 1.66
N ARG A 97 -17.87 -14.81 2.65
CA ARG A 97 -17.87 -14.34 4.03
C ARG A 97 -17.18 -12.98 4.14
N SER A 98 -17.42 -12.26 5.22
CA SER A 98 -16.60 -11.12 5.64
C SER A 98 -15.35 -11.59 6.37
N MET A 99 -14.31 -10.74 6.41
CA MET A 99 -13.10 -10.98 7.19
C MET A 99 -13.41 -11.29 8.67
N ARG A 100 -14.38 -10.60 9.27
CA ARG A 100 -14.85 -10.86 10.63
C ARG A 100 -15.41 -12.27 10.79
N GLU A 101 -16.31 -12.70 9.91
CA GLU A 101 -16.91 -14.04 9.93
C GLU A 101 -15.88 -15.15 9.69
N VAL A 102 -14.82 -14.86 8.91
CA VAL A 102 -13.69 -15.78 8.75
C VAL A 102 -12.90 -15.88 10.05
N ALA A 103 -12.57 -14.76 10.68
CA ALA A 103 -11.80 -14.74 11.93
C ALA A 103 -12.54 -15.41 13.10
N GLU A 104 -13.85 -15.24 13.20
CA GLU A 104 -14.71 -15.85 14.24
C GLU A 104 -14.77 -17.39 14.16
N GLN A 105 -14.37 -18.00 13.04
CA GLN A 105 -14.25 -19.46 12.95
C GLN A 105 -13.03 -20.02 13.71
N TYR A 106 -12.05 -19.17 14.03
CA TYR A 106 -10.78 -19.56 14.63
C TYR A 106 -10.60 -19.09 16.07
N THR A 107 -11.57 -18.33 16.59
CA THR A 107 -11.54 -17.87 17.98
C THR A 107 -12.94 -17.53 18.47
N ASP A 108 -13.21 -17.84 19.74
CA ASP A 108 -14.39 -17.40 20.48
C ASP A 108 -14.15 -16.10 21.27
N LYS A 109 -12.93 -15.55 21.17
CA LYS A 109 -12.50 -14.38 21.93
C LYS A 109 -13.01 -13.09 21.26
N PRO A 110 -13.26 -12.02 22.03
CA PRO A 110 -13.56 -10.71 21.45
C PRO A 110 -12.45 -10.25 20.49
N ILE A 111 -12.83 -9.87 19.27
CA ILE A 111 -11.90 -9.46 18.20
C ILE A 111 -11.88 -7.92 18.10
N THR A 112 -10.68 -7.34 18.09
CA THR A 112 -10.46 -5.93 17.74
C THR A 112 -9.77 -5.84 16.38
N LEU A 113 -10.21 -4.93 15.52
CA LEU A 113 -9.51 -4.62 14.27
C LEU A 113 -8.46 -3.54 14.52
N ILE A 114 -7.24 -3.77 14.05
CA ILE A 114 -6.21 -2.75 13.90
C ILE A 114 -5.78 -2.70 12.43
N LEU A 115 -5.71 -1.49 11.89
CA LEU A 115 -5.30 -1.26 10.51
C LEU A 115 -3.80 -0.98 10.47
N SER A 116 -3.08 -1.63 9.57
CA SER A 116 -1.67 -1.34 9.30
C SER A 116 -1.52 0.04 8.68
N HIS A 117 -2.39 0.40 7.75
CA HIS A 117 -2.49 1.72 7.13
C HIS A 117 -3.82 1.87 6.38
N PHE A 118 -4.00 2.95 5.62
CA PHE A 118 -5.30 3.32 5.06
C PHE A 118 -5.55 2.97 3.60
N HIS A 119 -4.62 2.33 2.88
CA HIS A 119 -4.88 1.94 1.49
C HIS A 119 -6.06 0.98 1.38
N TYR A 120 -6.76 1.06 0.23
CA TYR A 120 -8.05 0.41 0.00
C TYR A 120 -8.04 -1.08 0.31
N ASP A 121 -6.90 -1.69 0.07
CA ASP A 121 -6.69 -3.11 0.13
C ASP A 121 -6.41 -3.67 1.54
N HIS A 122 -6.49 -2.80 2.55
CA HIS A 122 -6.35 -3.13 3.96
C HIS A 122 -7.58 -2.71 4.79
N ILE A 123 -8.55 -2.02 4.20
CA ILE A 123 -9.61 -1.35 4.97
C ILE A 123 -11.03 -1.80 4.58
N TYR A 124 -11.16 -2.71 3.63
CA TYR A 124 -12.44 -2.86 2.94
C TYR A 124 -13.54 -3.46 3.82
N ASP A 125 -13.26 -4.55 4.53
CA ASP A 125 -14.22 -5.14 5.47
C ASP A 125 -14.21 -4.46 6.86
N ALA A 126 -13.53 -3.31 7.03
CA ALA A 126 -13.37 -2.67 8.34
C ALA A 126 -14.70 -2.30 9.00
N ALA A 127 -15.72 -1.97 8.21
CA ALA A 127 -17.07 -1.63 8.69
C ALA A 127 -17.82 -2.84 9.30
N THR A 128 -17.34 -4.07 9.09
CA THR A 128 -17.94 -5.28 9.69
C THR A 128 -17.56 -5.45 11.17
N PHE A 129 -16.54 -4.73 11.64
CA PHE A 129 -16.06 -4.76 13.02
C PHE A 129 -16.74 -3.69 13.89
N ASP A 130 -16.72 -3.88 15.22
CA ASP A 130 -17.39 -2.96 16.17
C ASP A 130 -16.69 -1.60 16.34
N GLY A 131 -15.52 -1.47 15.72
CA GLY A 131 -14.71 -0.26 15.59
C GLY A 131 -13.25 -0.63 15.30
N ILE A 132 -12.47 0.37 14.88
CA ILE A 132 -11.06 0.23 14.54
C ILE A 132 -10.15 0.80 15.63
N THR A 133 -8.99 0.19 15.81
CA THR A 133 -7.87 0.76 16.54
C THR A 133 -6.93 1.45 15.56
N LEU A 134 -6.61 2.70 15.84
CA LEU A 134 -5.74 3.53 15.00
C LEU A 134 -4.47 3.90 15.74
N ILE A 135 -3.36 4.02 15.02
CA ILE A 135 -2.15 4.60 15.60
C ILE A 135 -2.38 6.07 15.97
N ASP A 136 -1.89 6.47 17.14
CA ASP A 136 -2.06 7.80 17.70
C ASP A 136 -1.10 8.77 17.02
N ARG A 137 -1.64 9.52 16.06
CA ARG A 137 -0.95 10.60 15.37
C ARG A 137 -1.74 11.91 15.48
N PRO A 138 -1.08 13.09 15.56
CA PRO A 138 -1.77 14.37 15.68
C PRO A 138 -2.82 14.62 14.59
N GLU A 139 -2.53 14.26 13.35
CA GLU A 139 -3.43 14.39 12.20
C GLU A 139 -4.64 13.46 12.27
N ILE A 140 -4.46 12.23 12.77
CA ILE A 140 -5.56 11.28 13.00
C ILE A 140 -6.43 11.80 14.13
N ARG A 141 -5.84 12.14 15.29
CA ARG A 141 -6.56 12.63 16.47
C ARG A 141 -7.41 13.86 16.15
N THR A 142 -6.86 14.79 15.38
CA THR A 142 -7.56 16.03 14.97
C THR A 142 -8.71 15.75 14.01
N SER A 143 -8.62 14.68 13.22
CA SER A 143 -9.62 14.30 12.22
C SER A 143 -10.75 13.46 12.80
N ILE A 144 -10.57 12.85 13.98
CA ILE A 144 -11.64 12.14 14.68
C ILE A 144 -12.72 13.14 15.13
N LYS A 145 -13.97 12.89 14.73
CA LYS A 145 -15.16 13.68 15.12
C LYS A 145 -16.21 12.74 15.69
N SER A 146 -16.64 13.01 16.92
CA SER A 146 -17.69 12.23 17.60
C SER A 146 -17.43 10.71 17.58
N GLY A 147 -16.17 10.30 17.77
CA GLY A 147 -15.77 8.89 17.75
C GLY A 147 -15.70 8.23 16.37
N VAL A 148 -15.74 9.02 15.29
CA VAL A 148 -15.64 8.55 13.90
C VAL A 148 -14.41 9.14 13.24
N PHE A 149 -13.69 8.31 12.48
CA PHE A 149 -12.63 8.72 11.58
C PHE A 149 -13.07 8.43 10.14
N THR A 150 -12.87 9.38 9.23
CA THR A 150 -13.21 9.19 7.81
C THR A 150 -11.93 9.10 7.01
N ILE A 151 -11.68 7.91 6.45
CA ILE A 151 -10.60 7.70 5.46
C ILE A 151 -11.07 8.30 4.14
N GLY A 152 -10.27 9.20 3.58
CA GLY A 152 -10.55 9.89 2.33
C GLY A 152 -9.97 9.17 1.10
N PRO A 153 -10.40 9.54 -0.11
CA PRO A 153 -9.93 8.96 -1.37
C PRO A 153 -8.41 9.03 -1.56
N TRP A 154 -7.76 10.06 -1.02
CA TRP A 154 -6.32 10.26 -1.14
C TRP A 154 -5.52 9.36 -0.22
N GLU A 155 -6.00 9.19 1.01
CA GLU A 155 -5.40 8.27 1.97
C GLU A 155 -5.66 6.81 1.57
N SER A 156 -6.83 6.50 0.99
CA SER A 156 -7.16 5.13 0.62
C SER A 156 -6.74 4.71 -0.77
N LEU A 157 -6.29 5.63 -1.63
CA LEU A 157 -6.07 5.35 -3.05
C LEU A 157 -7.31 4.72 -3.74
N ASP A 158 -8.50 5.14 -3.33
CA ASP A 158 -9.77 4.64 -3.84
C ASP A 158 -10.76 5.80 -4.01
N THR A 159 -11.86 5.54 -4.68
CA THR A 159 -12.88 6.54 -5.04
C THR A 159 -13.80 6.90 -3.88
N GLU A 160 -13.95 6.02 -2.89
CA GLU A 160 -14.94 6.16 -1.83
C GLU A 160 -14.36 6.70 -0.51
N ARG A 161 -15.20 7.43 0.23
CA ARG A 161 -14.92 7.82 1.62
C ARG A 161 -15.45 6.77 2.58
N ARG A 162 -14.64 6.35 3.54
CA ARG A 162 -15.02 5.34 4.53
C ARG A 162 -15.01 5.93 5.93
N SER A 163 -16.21 6.09 6.49
CA SER A 163 -16.39 6.54 7.87
C SER A 163 -16.44 5.33 8.80
N LEU A 164 -15.46 5.22 9.68
CA LEU A 164 -15.27 4.09 10.58
C LEU A 164 -15.35 4.56 12.03
N LYS A 165 -16.04 3.79 12.86
CA LYS A 165 -16.06 4.01 14.31
C LYS A 165 -14.68 3.74 14.88
N VAL A 166 -14.15 4.66 15.66
CA VAL A 166 -12.87 4.50 16.36
C VAL A 166 -13.15 3.83 17.71
N ALA A 167 -12.64 2.61 17.87
CA ALA A 167 -12.69 1.88 19.14
C ALA A 167 -11.61 2.39 20.10
N SER A 168 -10.40 2.62 19.58
CA SER A 168 -9.29 3.15 20.38
C SER A 168 -8.22 3.82 19.52
N ILE A 169 -7.35 4.60 20.17
CA ILE A 169 -6.10 5.09 19.61
C ILE A 169 -4.94 4.54 20.45
N ILE A 170 -3.85 4.16 19.80
CA ILE A 170 -2.70 3.51 20.45
C ILE A 170 -1.39 4.17 20.05
N ALA A 171 -0.49 4.45 20.99
CA ALA A 171 0.74 5.19 20.70
C ALA A 171 1.85 4.29 20.15
N ASP A 172 2.82 4.92 19.47
CA ASP A 172 4.09 4.27 19.16
C ASP A 172 4.80 3.83 20.45
N GLY A 173 5.21 2.57 20.51
CA GLY A 173 5.84 1.96 21.68
C GLY A 173 4.88 1.39 22.72
N ASP A 174 3.56 1.53 22.55
CA ASP A 174 2.58 0.88 23.42
C ASP A 174 2.56 -0.64 23.22
N VAL A 175 1.95 -1.34 24.18
CA VAL A 175 1.81 -2.80 24.15
C VAL A 175 0.33 -3.19 24.25
N ILE A 176 -0.13 -4.01 23.33
CA ILE A 176 -1.45 -4.65 23.40
C ILE A 176 -1.32 -5.99 24.12
N ASP A 177 -2.02 -6.15 25.25
CA ASP A 177 -2.07 -7.41 26.01
C ASP A 177 -3.32 -8.21 25.65
N LEU A 178 -3.18 -9.32 24.94
CA LEU A 178 -4.28 -10.20 24.53
C LEU A 178 -4.69 -11.24 25.58
N GLY A 179 -4.10 -11.18 26.78
CA GLY A 179 -4.18 -12.23 27.80
C GLY A 179 -3.15 -13.31 27.50
N GLY A 180 -2.04 -13.33 28.24
CA GLY A 180 -0.96 -14.31 28.03
C GLY A 180 -0.11 -14.07 26.77
N ARG A 181 -0.47 -13.11 25.92
CA ARG A 181 0.24 -12.74 24.69
C ARG A 181 0.30 -11.21 24.56
N LYS A 182 1.50 -10.67 24.35
CA LYS A 182 1.73 -9.22 24.24
C LYS A 182 2.29 -8.87 22.87
N LEU A 183 1.78 -7.79 22.29
CA LEU A 183 2.23 -7.26 21.00
C LEU A 183 2.71 -5.83 21.20
N ASP A 184 3.96 -5.57 20.88
CA ASP A 184 4.47 -4.19 20.80
C ASP A 184 3.89 -3.53 19.55
N VAL A 185 3.48 -2.27 19.66
CA VAL A 185 2.96 -1.45 18.57
C VAL A 185 4.01 -0.45 18.15
N LEU A 186 4.32 -0.42 16.86
CA LEU A 186 5.30 0.48 16.28
C LEU A 186 4.63 1.32 15.19
N ASN A 187 4.73 2.65 15.28
CA ASN A 187 4.46 3.52 14.13
C ASN A 187 5.76 3.65 13.33
N LEU A 188 5.76 3.12 12.11
CA LEU A 188 6.92 3.12 11.23
C LEU A 188 6.59 3.86 9.92
N PRO A 189 6.53 5.20 9.92
CA PRO A 189 6.33 5.97 8.69
C PRO A 189 7.33 5.58 7.59
N GLY A 190 6.84 5.38 6.38
CA GLY A 190 7.67 5.00 5.24
C GLY A 190 6.86 4.71 4.00
N HIS A 191 6.13 3.59 4.00
CA HIS A 191 5.13 3.28 2.96
C HIS A 191 3.94 4.25 3.04
N ALA A 192 3.38 4.41 4.23
CA ALA A 192 2.41 5.44 4.60
C ALA A 192 2.85 6.13 5.90
N THR A 193 2.25 7.28 6.27
CA THR A 193 2.63 8.00 7.50
C THR A 193 2.12 7.29 8.75
N GLU A 194 0.96 6.65 8.64
CA GLU A 194 0.30 5.90 9.69
C GLU A 194 0.67 4.41 9.72
N SER A 195 1.65 3.98 8.90
CA SER A 195 2.10 2.58 8.88
C SER A 195 2.37 2.06 10.30
N THR A 196 1.63 1.02 10.65
CA THR A 196 1.61 0.37 11.95
C THR A 196 2.19 -1.02 11.79
N VAL A 197 3.05 -1.42 12.72
CA VAL A 197 3.66 -2.75 12.77
C VAL A 197 3.45 -3.34 14.15
N LEU A 198 3.10 -4.62 14.22
CA LEU A 198 2.93 -5.36 15.47
C LEU A 198 4.08 -6.34 15.66
N PHE A 199 4.66 -6.39 16.86
CA PHE A 199 5.75 -7.32 17.17
C PHE A 199 5.41 -8.19 18.39
N ASP A 200 5.23 -9.49 18.16
CA ASP A 200 5.22 -10.50 19.22
C ASP A 200 6.67 -10.91 19.54
N ARG A 201 7.25 -10.31 20.57
CA ARG A 201 8.63 -10.61 20.98
C ARG A 201 8.82 -12.05 21.44
N VAL A 202 7.81 -12.65 22.06
CA VAL A 202 7.90 -13.99 22.64
C VAL A 202 7.93 -15.04 21.52
N ARG A 203 7.09 -14.86 20.49
CA ARG A 203 7.09 -15.74 19.30
C ARG A 203 8.09 -15.34 18.23
N ASN A 204 8.74 -14.18 18.37
CA ASN A 204 9.68 -13.62 17.42
C ASN A 204 9.05 -13.38 16.02
N GLN A 205 7.82 -12.84 16.01
CA GLN A 205 6.99 -12.63 14.81
C GLN A 205 6.63 -11.15 14.65
N VAL A 206 6.93 -10.57 13.48
CA VAL A 206 6.60 -9.18 13.12
C VAL A 206 5.53 -9.17 12.04
N PHE A 207 4.39 -8.53 12.30
CA PHE A 207 3.33 -8.28 11.33
C PHE A 207 3.48 -6.86 10.79
N ALA A 208 3.89 -6.76 9.53
CA ALA A 208 4.44 -5.53 8.96
C ALA A 208 3.46 -4.74 8.07
N GLY A 209 2.32 -5.34 7.70
CA GLY A 209 1.46 -4.76 6.67
C GLY A 209 2.27 -4.49 5.41
N ASP A 210 2.19 -3.25 4.93
CA ASP A 210 2.93 -2.78 3.76
C ASP A 210 4.29 -2.14 4.06
N PHE A 211 4.69 -2.08 5.33
CA PHE A 211 6.01 -1.61 5.69
C PHE A 211 7.12 -2.51 5.10
N ILE A 212 6.84 -3.81 4.92
CA ILE A 212 7.70 -4.70 4.13
C ILE A 212 6.92 -5.95 3.75
N TYR A 213 7.08 -6.38 2.50
CA TYR A 213 6.50 -7.62 1.97
C TYR A 213 7.36 -8.21 0.83
N ARG A 214 7.05 -9.46 0.44
CA ARG A 214 7.71 -10.17 -0.67
C ARG A 214 6.73 -10.42 -1.80
N HIS A 215 6.70 -9.49 -2.75
CA HIS A 215 5.84 -9.56 -3.94
C HIS A 215 6.67 -9.19 -5.18
N LEU A 216 6.51 -9.90 -6.30
CA LEU A 216 7.24 -9.61 -7.54
C LEU A 216 6.83 -8.28 -8.18
N GLY A 217 5.61 -7.82 -7.88
CA GLY A 217 5.16 -6.46 -8.20
C GLY A 217 5.93 -5.38 -7.42
N GLY A 218 6.73 -5.76 -6.42
CA GLY A 218 7.64 -4.91 -5.64
C GLY A 218 6.96 -3.98 -4.64
N ILE A 219 7.80 -3.29 -3.88
CA ILE A 219 7.40 -2.43 -2.76
C ILE A 219 7.05 -1.04 -3.30
N ILE A 220 5.86 -0.58 -2.96
CA ILE A 220 5.38 0.76 -3.32
C ILE A 220 5.90 1.78 -2.30
N ALA A 221 6.60 2.80 -2.80
CA ALA A 221 7.08 3.95 -2.04
C ALA A 221 6.83 5.26 -2.81
N PHE A 222 5.68 5.32 -3.50
CA PHE A 222 5.24 6.48 -4.28
C PHE A 222 3.83 6.97 -3.95
N ALA A 223 3.14 6.29 -3.03
CA ALA A 223 1.79 6.63 -2.62
C ALA A 223 1.77 7.95 -1.83
N PRO A 224 0.62 8.64 -1.75
CA PRO A 224 0.43 9.73 -0.81
C PRO A 224 0.81 9.28 0.61
N GLY A 225 1.64 10.06 1.30
CA GLY A 225 2.12 9.70 2.63
C GLY A 225 3.38 8.82 2.65
N SER A 226 3.87 8.33 1.50
CA SER A 226 5.18 7.70 1.44
C SER A 226 6.30 8.73 1.75
N ASP A 227 7.33 8.31 2.47
CA ASP A 227 8.49 9.14 2.82
C ASP A 227 9.74 8.26 2.90
N LEU A 228 10.63 8.37 1.92
CA LEU A 228 11.84 7.54 1.81
C LEU A 228 12.85 7.77 2.94
N VAL A 229 12.93 8.99 3.47
CA VAL A 229 13.85 9.32 4.56
C VAL A 229 13.34 8.68 5.85
N ALA A 230 12.04 8.82 6.13
CA ALA A 230 11.40 8.15 7.26
C ALA A 230 11.45 6.63 7.09
N TYR A 231 11.23 6.11 5.87
CA TYR A 231 11.28 4.67 5.58
C TYR A 231 12.66 4.11 5.89
N LYS A 232 13.73 4.80 5.48
CA LYS A 232 15.10 4.40 5.82
C LYS A 232 15.33 4.43 7.33
N ALA A 233 14.96 5.52 8.02
CA ALA A 233 15.13 5.60 9.47
C ALA A 233 14.37 4.49 10.21
N ASN A 234 13.15 4.20 9.79
CA ASN A 234 12.28 3.19 10.42
C ASN A 234 12.66 1.75 10.05
N SER A 235 13.23 1.50 8.88
CA SER A 235 13.78 0.18 8.54
C SER A 235 15.01 -0.13 9.39
N THR A 236 15.86 0.88 9.63
CA THR A 236 16.97 0.76 10.59
C THR A 236 16.47 0.54 12.02
N ARG A 237 15.44 1.28 12.46
CA ARG A 237 14.80 1.07 13.78
C ARG A 237 14.27 -0.37 13.92
N LEU A 238 13.56 -0.87 12.92
CA LEU A 238 13.01 -2.23 12.95
C LEU A 238 14.11 -3.30 12.94
N LEU A 239 15.22 -3.08 12.22
CA LEU A 239 16.39 -3.95 12.28
C LEU A 239 17.04 -3.99 13.66
N GLN A 240 17.05 -2.88 14.40
CA GLN A 240 17.61 -2.81 15.76
C GLN A 240 16.72 -3.51 16.79
N LEU A 241 15.39 -3.54 16.56
CA LEU A 241 14.44 -4.20 17.45
C LEU A 241 14.34 -5.72 17.23
N THR A 242 14.80 -6.21 16.09
CA THR A 242 14.67 -7.60 15.64
C THR A 242 16.02 -8.33 15.63
N ASN A 243 15.98 -9.66 15.65
CA ASN A 243 17.18 -10.53 15.65
C ASN A 243 17.21 -11.41 14.38
N PRO A 244 18.34 -12.09 14.07
CA PRO A 244 18.48 -12.88 12.85
C PRO A 244 17.39 -13.94 12.64
N ASP A 245 16.79 -14.46 13.70
CA ASP A 245 15.75 -15.49 13.66
C ASP A 245 14.33 -14.91 13.60
N THR A 246 14.17 -13.58 13.59
CA THR A 246 12.85 -12.94 13.52
C THR A 246 12.17 -13.23 12.19
N LEU A 247 10.92 -13.69 12.28
CA LEU A 247 10.05 -13.91 11.13
C LEU A 247 9.18 -12.68 10.88
N PHE A 248 9.04 -12.32 9.61
CA PHE A 248 8.23 -11.22 9.15
C PHE A 248 7.03 -11.72 8.37
N PHE A 249 5.92 -11.00 8.53
CA PHE A 249 4.60 -11.27 8.01
C PHE A 249 4.08 -10.02 7.30
N GLY A 250 4.23 -9.95 5.97
CA GLY A 250 3.79 -8.83 5.13
C GLY A 250 2.36 -9.00 4.63
N ALA A 251 1.74 -7.94 4.12
CA ALA A 251 0.35 -8.01 3.64
C ALA A 251 0.21 -8.41 2.16
N HIS A 252 1.32 -8.58 1.43
CA HIS A 252 1.32 -8.98 0.02
C HIS A 252 2.28 -10.12 -0.29
N GLY A 253 1.91 -10.90 -1.32
CA GLY A 253 2.78 -11.89 -1.92
C GLY A 253 3.01 -13.11 -1.05
N ILE A 254 4.26 -13.49 -0.79
CA ILE A 254 4.52 -14.53 0.23
C ILE A 254 4.51 -13.85 1.61
N PRO A 255 3.53 -14.17 2.47
CA PRO A 255 3.35 -13.46 3.72
C PRO A 255 4.55 -13.63 4.63
N ARG A 256 5.15 -14.83 4.68
CA ARG A 256 6.23 -15.18 5.62
C ARG A 256 7.63 -15.07 5.01
N PHE A 257 8.53 -14.33 5.65
CA PHE A 257 9.94 -14.23 5.25
C PHE A 257 10.90 -13.89 6.41
N GLY A 258 12.21 -13.94 6.15
CA GLY A 258 13.26 -13.70 7.13
C GLY A 258 13.72 -12.25 7.22
N ARG A 259 14.52 -11.94 8.25
CA ARG A 259 15.13 -10.62 8.49
C ARG A 259 16.11 -10.19 7.40
N ASP A 260 16.62 -11.12 6.60
CA ASP A 260 17.47 -10.85 5.44
C ASP A 260 16.76 -9.94 4.43
N TRP A 261 15.45 -10.11 4.23
CA TRP A 261 14.67 -9.24 3.36
C TRP A 261 14.58 -7.80 3.88
N LEU A 262 14.38 -7.61 5.19
CA LEU A 262 14.42 -6.28 5.81
C LEU A 262 15.82 -5.65 5.73
N THR A 263 16.86 -6.47 5.87
CA THR A 263 18.26 -6.02 5.74
C THR A 263 18.54 -5.52 4.32
N LEU A 264 18.02 -6.22 3.31
CA LEU A 264 18.09 -5.79 1.92
C LEU A 264 17.33 -4.48 1.70
N LEU A 265 16.09 -4.37 2.19
CA LEU A 265 15.28 -3.15 2.08
C LEU A 265 16.00 -1.95 2.69
N ASP A 266 16.49 -2.08 3.93
CA ASP A 266 17.21 -1.01 4.63
C ASP A 266 18.47 -0.56 3.87
N SER A 267 19.20 -1.51 3.26
CA SER A 267 20.37 -1.18 2.45
C SER A 267 20.01 -0.50 1.14
N GLU A 268 18.94 -0.91 0.46
CA GLU A 268 18.52 -0.26 -0.78
C GLU A 268 17.93 1.12 -0.52
N LEU A 269 17.15 1.30 0.55
CA LEU A 269 16.65 2.60 0.99
C LEU A 269 17.80 3.57 1.33
N GLU A 270 18.89 3.08 1.92
CA GLU A 270 20.09 3.90 2.17
C GLU A 270 20.67 4.46 0.88
N LYS A 271 20.86 3.62 -0.13
CA LYS A 271 21.37 4.04 -1.45
C LYS A 271 20.42 5.04 -2.11
N ILE A 272 19.11 4.81 -2.02
CA ILE A 272 18.09 5.71 -2.59
C ILE A 272 18.15 7.08 -1.91
N VAL A 273 18.17 7.13 -0.58
CA VAL A 273 18.21 8.38 0.20
C VAL A 273 19.50 9.16 -0.03
N ARG A 274 20.63 8.47 -0.23
CA ARG A 274 21.92 9.09 -0.55
C ARG A 274 22.07 9.51 -2.02
N GLY A 275 21.14 9.11 -2.89
CA GLY A 275 21.22 9.35 -4.33
C GLY A 275 22.29 8.50 -5.04
N GLU A 276 22.67 7.38 -4.42
CA GLU A 276 23.67 6.42 -4.91
C GLU A 276 23.04 5.23 -5.65
N ALA A 277 21.71 5.05 -5.56
CA ALA A 277 21.01 3.94 -6.18
C ALA A 277 20.78 4.15 -7.68
N GLU A 278 21.08 3.11 -8.48
CA GLU A 278 20.70 3.06 -9.89
C GLU A 278 19.19 2.78 -10.01
N TYR A 279 18.55 3.45 -10.97
CA TYR A 279 17.14 3.25 -11.28
C TYR A 279 16.88 3.29 -12.78
N ARG A 280 15.78 2.67 -13.18
CA ARG A 280 15.20 2.80 -14.52
C ARG A 280 13.77 3.32 -14.43
N TYR A 281 13.28 3.91 -15.53
CA TYR A 281 11.91 4.38 -15.60
C TYR A 281 10.99 3.31 -16.19
N VAL A 282 9.85 3.08 -15.54
CA VAL A 282 8.88 2.04 -15.91
C VAL A 282 7.44 2.52 -15.76
N ALA A 283 6.52 1.93 -16.50
CA ALA A 283 5.09 2.09 -16.28
C ALA A 283 4.59 0.95 -15.37
N HIS A 284 4.07 1.28 -14.19
CA HIS A 284 3.59 0.32 -13.19
C HIS A 284 2.12 -0.06 -13.45
N TYR A 285 1.75 -1.31 -13.21
CA TYR A 285 0.39 -1.80 -13.50
C TYR A 285 -0.69 -1.16 -12.60
N LEU A 286 -0.37 -0.91 -11.32
CA LEU A 286 -1.29 -0.24 -10.38
C LEU A 286 -1.53 1.24 -10.68
N ALA A 287 -0.59 1.89 -11.35
CA ALA A 287 -0.67 3.32 -11.64
C ALA A 287 -0.11 3.62 -13.04
N PRO A 288 -0.81 3.18 -14.11
CA PRO A 288 -0.34 3.32 -15.47
C PRO A 288 -0.35 4.80 -15.88
N GLY A 289 0.61 5.18 -16.74
CA GLY A 289 0.67 6.52 -17.32
C GLY A 289 1.60 7.52 -16.61
N ILE A 290 2.22 7.12 -15.50
CA ILE A 290 3.31 7.86 -14.85
C ILE A 290 4.61 7.06 -14.99
N PRO A 291 5.74 7.68 -15.37
CA PRO A 291 7.02 7.00 -15.38
C PRO A 291 7.56 6.88 -13.96
N TRP A 292 7.45 5.70 -13.36
CA TRP A 292 7.96 5.42 -12.02
C TRP A 292 9.45 5.11 -12.07
N ARG A 293 10.20 5.49 -11.03
CA ARG A 293 11.55 4.94 -10.84
C ARG A 293 11.41 3.59 -10.19
N VAL A 294 12.07 2.57 -10.74
CA VAL A 294 12.25 1.29 -10.07
C VAL A 294 13.73 1.11 -9.75
N TYR A 295 14.00 0.82 -8.47
CA TYR A 295 15.29 0.39 -7.97
C TYR A 295 15.19 -1.12 -7.76
N GLN A 296 16.11 -1.87 -8.37
CA GLN A 296 16.00 -3.33 -8.40
C GLN A 296 17.30 -3.97 -7.92
N ASN A 297 17.19 -4.87 -6.94
CA ASN A 297 18.27 -5.72 -6.47
C ASN A 297 17.75 -7.16 -6.36
N ASN A 298 18.16 -8.01 -7.30
CA ASN A 298 17.63 -9.37 -7.48
C ASN A 298 16.10 -9.36 -7.62
N GLU A 299 15.40 -10.06 -6.73
CA GLU A 299 13.93 -10.16 -6.69
C GLU A 299 13.27 -8.95 -6.01
N MET A 300 14.03 -8.08 -5.31
CA MET A 300 13.47 -6.89 -4.68
C MET A 300 13.38 -5.75 -5.68
N SER A 301 12.19 -5.18 -5.82
CA SER A 301 11.94 -3.94 -6.55
C SER A 301 11.31 -2.93 -5.62
N ILE A 302 11.77 -1.68 -5.64
CA ILE A 302 11.20 -0.55 -4.90
C ILE A 302 10.80 0.52 -5.92
N TYR A 303 9.54 0.94 -5.88
CA TYR A 303 9.00 1.92 -6.81
C TYR A 303 8.84 3.28 -6.14
N THR A 304 9.38 4.33 -6.75
CA THR A 304 9.25 5.71 -6.25
C THR A 304 8.76 6.64 -7.35
N THR A 305 8.33 7.84 -6.95
CA THR A 305 7.94 8.91 -7.89
C THR A 305 9.12 9.30 -8.81
N PRO A 306 8.85 9.78 -10.05
CA PRO A 306 9.88 10.24 -10.99
C PRO A 306 10.66 11.48 -10.51
N LEU A 307 10.06 12.30 -9.65
CA LEU A 307 10.54 13.60 -9.19
C LEU A 307 10.26 13.75 -7.68
N ILE A 308 11.25 14.30 -6.96
CA ILE A 308 11.37 14.72 -5.54
C ILE A 308 10.15 14.46 -4.64
N ASP A 309 10.40 13.93 -3.44
CA ASP A 309 9.52 13.83 -2.24
C ASP A 309 8.02 13.61 -2.52
N PRO A 310 7.46 12.42 -2.23
CA PRO A 310 6.04 12.13 -2.45
C PRO A 310 5.08 13.17 -1.85
N GLN A 311 5.44 13.85 -0.74
CA GLN A 311 4.61 14.92 -0.16
C GLN A 311 4.54 16.16 -1.07
N LEU A 312 5.64 16.49 -1.75
CA LEU A 312 5.71 17.56 -2.75
C LEU A 312 5.00 17.13 -4.04
N PHE A 313 5.15 15.87 -4.44
CA PHE A 313 4.52 15.35 -5.65
C PHE A 313 2.97 15.33 -5.57
N TRP A 314 2.40 15.06 -4.41
CA TRP A 314 0.94 15.07 -4.22
C TRP A 314 0.42 16.34 -3.52
N SER A 315 1.25 17.38 -3.43
CA SER A 315 0.86 18.62 -2.78
C SER A 315 -0.29 19.33 -3.49
N LYS A 316 -1.12 20.04 -2.71
CA LYS A 316 -2.18 20.92 -3.23
C LYS A 316 -1.64 21.93 -4.25
N TRP A 317 -0.39 22.35 -4.11
CA TRP A 317 0.28 23.28 -5.02
C TRP A 317 0.58 22.68 -6.39
N MET A 318 1.08 21.44 -6.45
CA MET A 318 1.32 20.82 -7.75
C MET A 318 0.01 20.47 -8.46
N LEU A 319 -1.01 20.00 -7.73
CA LEU A 319 -2.34 19.79 -8.29
C LEU A 319 -2.95 21.10 -8.83
N LEU A 320 -2.79 22.21 -8.11
CA LEU A 320 -3.21 23.53 -8.56
C LEU A 320 -2.45 23.98 -9.82
N MET A 321 -1.13 23.73 -9.88
CA MET A 321 -0.31 24.03 -11.05
C MET A 321 -0.79 23.24 -12.28
N LEU A 322 -1.01 21.92 -12.13
CA LEU A 322 -1.51 21.06 -13.20
C LEU A 322 -2.90 21.51 -13.67
N ALA A 323 -3.82 21.80 -12.75
CA ALA A 323 -5.15 22.32 -13.07
C ALA A 323 -5.06 23.65 -13.83
N THR A 324 -4.16 24.55 -13.42
CA THR A 324 -3.94 25.84 -14.08
C THR A 324 -3.41 25.66 -15.49
N VAL A 325 -2.40 24.81 -15.69
CA VAL A 325 -1.85 24.49 -17.02
C VAL A 325 -2.92 23.86 -17.91
N PHE A 326 -3.74 22.97 -17.36
CA PHE A 326 -4.85 22.34 -18.08
C PHE A 326 -5.90 23.37 -18.53
N ILE A 327 -6.35 24.25 -17.63
CA ILE A 327 -7.31 25.31 -17.94
C ILE A 327 -6.75 26.27 -19.00
N LEU A 328 -5.48 26.67 -18.87
CA LEU A 328 -4.81 27.51 -19.87
C LEU A 328 -4.74 26.82 -21.22
N SER A 329 -4.46 25.51 -21.25
CA SER A 329 -4.43 24.72 -22.47
C SER A 329 -5.81 24.65 -23.15
N LEU A 330 -6.88 24.43 -22.37
CA LEU A 330 -8.26 24.47 -22.86
C LEU A 330 -8.65 25.86 -23.39
N TYR A 331 -8.25 26.93 -22.71
CA TYR A 331 -8.49 28.30 -23.16
C TYR A 331 -7.82 28.59 -24.51
N VAL A 332 -6.57 28.17 -24.69
CA VAL A 332 -5.84 28.31 -25.95
C VAL A 332 -6.52 27.51 -27.08
N LEU A 333 -6.90 26.25 -26.81
CA LEU A 333 -7.64 25.42 -27.77
C LEU A 333 -8.97 26.07 -28.18
N HIS A 334 -9.71 26.63 -27.22
CA HIS A 334 -10.95 27.34 -27.48
C HIS A 334 -10.75 28.58 -28.36
N ARG A 335 -9.67 29.34 -28.13
CA ARG A 335 -9.32 30.52 -28.94
C ARG A 335 -8.94 30.15 -30.36
N ILE A 336 -8.21 29.05 -30.55
CA ILE A 336 -7.87 28.51 -31.87
C ILE A 336 -9.13 28.09 -32.62
N ALA A 337 -10.04 27.37 -31.98
CA ALA A 337 -11.29 26.90 -32.59
C ALA A 337 -12.24 28.04 -33.01
N ARG A 338 -12.09 29.23 -32.43
CA ARG A 338 -12.87 30.44 -32.79
C ARG A 338 -12.20 31.35 -33.80
N LEU A 339 -11.01 31.02 -34.31
CA LEU A 339 -10.42 31.77 -35.41
C LEU A 339 -11.25 31.51 -36.67
N PRO A 340 -11.78 32.56 -37.34
CA PRO A 340 -12.54 32.38 -38.57
C PRO A 340 -11.61 31.76 -39.64
N PHE A 341 -12.02 30.64 -40.23
CA PHE A 341 -11.35 30.11 -41.41
C PHE A 341 -11.49 31.15 -42.54
N ALA A 342 -10.41 31.86 -42.85
CA ALA A 342 -10.38 32.75 -44.00
C ALA A 342 -10.55 31.90 -45.27
N PRO A 343 -11.56 32.16 -46.11
CA PRO A 343 -11.70 31.43 -47.36
C PRO A 343 -10.49 31.73 -48.24
N VAL A 344 -9.80 30.68 -48.67
CA VAL A 344 -8.73 30.77 -49.67
C VAL A 344 -9.38 31.18 -50.98
N GLN A 345 -9.18 32.42 -51.43
CA GLN A 345 -9.47 32.80 -52.81
C GLN A 345 -8.63 31.93 -53.73
N ARG A 346 -9.29 31.13 -54.57
CA ARG A 346 -8.66 30.51 -55.73
C ARG A 346 -8.69 31.55 -56.84
N ASP A 347 -7.52 32.01 -57.26
CA ASP A 347 -7.39 32.80 -58.49
C ASP A 347 -7.53 31.85 -59.68
N GLU A 348 -8.42 32.20 -60.61
CA GLU A 348 -8.51 31.63 -61.98
C GLU A 348 -7.54 32.35 -62.92
#